data_AF-A0A9J7HTQ4-F1
#
_entry.id   AF-A0A9J7HTQ4-F1
#
_cell.length_a   1.000
_cell.length_b   1.000
_cell.length_c   1.000
_cell.angle_alpha   90.00
_cell.angle_beta   90.00
_cell.angle_gamma   90.00
#
_symmetry.space_group_name_H-M   'P 1'
#
loop_
_entity.id
_entity.type
_entity.pdbx_description
1 polymer ?
#
loop_
_entity_poly.entity_id
_entity_poly.type
_entity_poly.pdbx_seq_one_letter_code
_entity_poly.pdbx_strand_id
1 'polypeptide(L)'
;MPITVKDYTWEETETSVFITVPLKGVQARKTDIFSTDKYIKVNYPPYLFEVDLFAPVVDDKSTAQVGNGTVVFKLVKKDPGIWTQLAASDAGDKKAMIEKREKEIEKAQQRAEEQKKAAAERKRQEQKYALREQMRLEEEERRRVENAKKAEREQAMTELETWKQQQVQSEIIKRDENQVKPEKLERRNEVAKEEGQKLPVSAHTAQKIEPAKKKEQTAKSKLSMFDDDDANIPAIRSKGKIEVSFTPRVFPTPVRESKLHEEEEWLKKQTEAMRAAEIDDPNLSEEEKNPLWLKEKGDGFYKSGNVLAAVNAYSQAIRMDSKMPALYSNRAACHLQIRNFHKAAQDSSRALELLTPPVPANAAARCKAHVRRGTSLCQLEMYVEGLMDYEAALKIDPKNETLAQDAERIRQIIQGSTGKNDNDALESLD
;
A
#
# COMPACT_ATOMS: atom_id res chain seq x y z
N MET A 1 34.25 14.48 41.59
CA MET A 1 34.59 15.76 40.92
C MET A 1 35.63 15.46 39.85
N PRO A 2 35.46 15.97 38.63
CA PRO A 2 36.46 15.77 37.57
C PRO A 2 37.77 16.47 37.93
N ILE A 3 38.89 15.89 37.50
CA ILE A 3 40.23 16.44 37.74
C ILE A 3 40.56 17.44 36.63
N THR A 4 40.74 18.72 36.98
CA THR A 4 41.10 19.75 36.01
C THR A 4 42.51 19.55 35.47
N VAL A 5 42.63 19.53 34.16
CA VAL A 5 43.88 19.31 33.42
C VAL A 5 44.59 20.65 33.25
N LYS A 6 45.83 20.75 33.73
CA LYS A 6 46.66 21.97 33.64
C LYS A 6 47.89 21.81 32.75
N ASP A 7 48.20 20.59 32.36
CA ASP A 7 49.35 20.18 31.55
C ASP A 7 49.13 20.35 30.04
N TYR A 8 48.39 21.38 29.64
CA TYR A 8 48.16 21.70 28.23
C TYR A 8 49.25 22.63 27.70
N THR A 9 49.51 22.54 26.39
CA THR A 9 50.40 23.45 25.67
C THR A 9 49.61 24.16 24.59
N TRP A 10 49.95 25.42 24.32
CA TRP A 10 49.31 26.17 23.26
C TRP A 10 50.36 26.97 22.49
N GLU A 11 50.14 27.08 21.19
CA GLU A 11 50.95 27.85 20.26
C GLU A 11 50.02 28.72 19.43
N GLU A 12 50.51 29.85 18.95
CA GLU A 12 49.71 30.73 18.12
C GLU A 12 50.46 31.27 16.91
N THR A 13 49.66 31.59 15.90
CA THR A 13 50.03 32.38 14.74
C THR A 13 49.11 33.59 14.66
N GLU A 14 49.39 34.53 13.76
CA GLU A 14 48.53 35.71 13.57
C GLU A 14 47.09 35.34 13.21
N THR A 15 46.88 34.19 12.56
CA THR A 15 45.59 33.74 12.02
C THR A 15 44.97 32.56 12.77
N SER A 16 45.74 31.80 13.55
CA SER A 16 45.27 30.54 14.15
C SER A 16 45.89 30.28 15.52
N VAL A 17 45.20 29.48 16.33
CA VAL A 17 45.67 29.02 17.63
C VAL A 17 45.67 27.50 17.64
N PHE A 18 46.76 26.92 18.13
CA PHE A 18 46.92 25.50 18.31
C PHE A 18 46.90 25.19 19.81
N ILE A 19 46.00 24.33 20.26
CA ILE A 19 45.92 23.90 21.66
C ILE A 19 46.08 22.39 21.71
N THR A 20 47.07 21.92 22.45
CA THR A 20 47.38 20.50 22.61
C THR A 20 47.09 20.06 24.04
N VAL A 21 46.16 19.12 24.19
CA VAL A 21 45.71 18.56 25.47
C VAL A 21 46.09 17.07 25.54
N PRO A 22 46.91 16.62 26.51
CA PRO A 22 47.28 15.22 26.64
C PRO A 22 46.14 14.38 27.24
N LEU A 23 45.78 13.26 26.61
CA LEU A 23 44.66 12.38 27.01
C LEU A 23 45.03 11.30 28.04
N LYS A 24 46.26 11.28 28.54
CA LYS A 24 46.74 10.38 29.63
C LYS A 24 46.34 8.90 29.44
N GLY A 25 46.35 8.41 28.19
CA GLY A 25 46.04 7.02 27.84
C GLY A 25 44.56 6.70 27.62
N VAL A 26 43.65 7.69 27.64
CA VAL A 26 42.23 7.48 27.32
C VAL A 26 42.03 7.32 25.82
N GLN A 27 41.20 6.34 25.44
CA GLN A 27 40.82 6.08 24.04
C GLN A 27 39.97 7.21 23.48
N ALA A 28 40.18 7.56 22.20
CA ALA A 28 39.44 8.63 21.51
C ALA A 28 37.90 8.49 21.57
N ARG A 29 37.38 7.24 21.63
CA ARG A 29 35.94 6.97 21.73
C ARG A 29 35.30 7.40 23.06
N LYS A 30 36.10 7.57 24.11
CA LYS A 30 35.65 7.99 25.44
C LYS A 30 35.96 9.47 25.73
N THR A 31 36.34 10.21 24.69
CA THR A 31 36.68 11.63 24.77
C THR A 31 35.56 12.44 24.14
N ASP A 32 34.86 13.22 24.95
CA ASP A 32 33.87 14.19 24.45
C ASP A 32 34.56 15.53 24.24
N ILE A 33 34.48 16.04 23.00
CA ILE A 33 35.02 17.35 22.62
C ILE A 33 33.86 18.27 22.29
N PHE A 34 33.89 19.46 22.89
CA PHE A 34 32.95 20.53 22.61
C PHE A 34 33.73 21.81 22.35
N SER A 35 33.44 22.45 21.23
CA SER A 35 34.08 23.67 20.76
C SER A 35 32.98 24.66 20.36
N THR A 36 33.12 25.91 20.78
CA THR A 36 32.29 27.02 20.32
C THR A 36 33.18 28.21 19.94
N ASP A 37 32.59 29.36 19.65
CA ASP A 37 33.31 30.58 19.31
C ASP A 37 34.22 31.09 20.44
N LYS A 38 33.87 30.87 21.71
CA LYS A 38 34.65 31.38 22.86
C LYS A 38 34.94 30.33 23.93
N TYR A 39 34.38 29.13 23.84
CA TYR A 39 34.52 28.12 24.88
C TYR A 39 34.95 26.78 24.31
N ILE A 40 35.91 26.14 24.99
CA ILE A 40 36.37 24.80 24.64
C ILE A 40 36.29 23.91 25.87
N LYS A 41 35.77 22.70 25.66
CA LYS A 41 35.68 21.66 26.68
C LYS A 41 36.11 20.32 26.11
N VAL A 42 37.00 19.64 26.83
CA VAL A 42 37.36 18.24 26.57
C VAL A 42 37.13 17.46 27.83
N ASN A 43 36.20 16.51 27.76
CA ASN A 43 35.89 15.60 28.87
C ASN A 43 36.40 14.20 28.52
N TYR A 44 37.28 13.67 29.36
CA TYR A 44 37.82 12.31 29.23
C TYR A 44 37.98 11.73 30.64
N PRO A 45 36.92 11.06 31.17
CA PRO A 45 36.84 10.70 32.58
C PRO A 45 38.09 9.94 33.08
N PRO A 46 38.66 10.32 34.25
CA PRO A 46 38.16 11.28 35.24
C PRO A 46 38.56 12.76 35.00
N TYR A 47 39.16 13.09 33.86
CA TYR A 47 39.74 14.40 33.59
C TYR A 47 38.80 15.34 32.83
N LEU A 48 38.91 16.64 33.11
CA LEU A 48 38.20 17.70 32.41
C LEU A 48 39.18 18.83 32.07
N PHE A 49 39.19 19.23 30.82
CA PHE A 49 39.84 20.45 30.35
C PHE A 49 38.76 21.43 29.91
N GLU A 50 38.80 22.65 30.43
CA GLU A 50 37.88 23.73 30.07
C GLU A 50 38.65 25.04 29.99
N VAL A 51 38.44 25.81 28.91
CA VAL A 51 39.08 27.10 28.68
C VAL A 51 38.10 28.05 27.99
N ASP A 52 37.98 29.26 28.54
CA ASP A 52 37.35 30.40 27.89
C ASP A 52 38.41 31.14 27.05
N LEU A 53 38.26 31.13 25.74
CA LEU A 53 39.20 31.74 24.80
C LEU A 53 39.22 33.26 24.97
N PHE A 54 40.40 33.85 24.85
CA PHE A 54 40.62 35.30 24.92
C PHE A 54 39.80 36.08 23.87
N ALA A 55 39.74 35.58 22.63
CA ALA A 55 39.03 36.19 21.52
C ALA A 55 38.20 35.16 20.74
N PRO A 56 37.11 35.57 20.06
CA PRO A 56 36.26 34.65 19.33
C PRO A 56 36.97 33.96 18.16
N VAL A 57 36.68 32.68 17.97
CA VAL A 57 37.17 31.84 16.87
C VAL A 57 36.04 31.49 15.90
N VAL A 58 36.40 31.17 14.67
CA VAL A 58 35.45 30.75 13.62
C VAL A 58 35.25 29.25 13.71
N ASP A 59 34.12 28.83 14.27
CA ASP A 59 33.80 27.41 14.52
C ASP A 59 33.78 26.58 13.22
N ASP A 60 33.16 27.08 12.14
CA ASP A 60 33.01 26.37 10.87
C ASP A 60 34.34 25.99 10.17
N LYS A 61 35.42 26.70 10.48
CA LYS A 61 36.76 26.47 9.90
C LYS A 61 37.74 25.87 10.91
N SER A 62 37.35 25.80 12.17
CA SER A 62 38.18 25.26 13.24
C SER A 62 38.06 23.74 13.26
N THR A 63 39.14 23.04 13.56
CA THR A 63 39.17 21.57 13.54
C THR A 63 39.77 21.04 14.83
N ALA A 64 39.19 19.97 15.37
CA ALA A 64 39.74 19.25 16.52
C ALA A 64 40.11 17.84 16.07
N GLN A 65 41.38 17.47 16.23
CA GLN A 65 41.90 16.16 15.88
C GLN A 65 42.28 15.39 17.14
N VAL A 66 41.83 14.14 17.23
CA VAL A 66 42.16 13.23 18.33
C VAL A 66 43.06 12.14 17.81
N GLY A 67 44.30 12.08 18.30
CA GLY A 67 45.28 11.11 17.82
C GLY A 67 46.47 10.99 18.75
N ASN A 68 47.13 9.82 18.76
CA ASN A 68 48.37 9.58 19.49
C ASN A 68 48.34 9.93 20.99
N GLY A 69 47.18 9.79 21.64
CA GLY A 69 47.01 10.13 23.06
C GLY A 69 46.97 11.63 23.35
N THR A 70 46.71 12.47 22.35
CA THR A 70 46.57 13.93 22.45
C THR A 70 45.37 14.44 21.66
N VAL A 71 44.73 15.51 22.13
CA VAL A 71 43.77 16.30 21.37
C VAL A 71 44.46 17.56 20.88
N VAL A 72 44.45 17.79 19.58
CA VAL A 72 45.00 18.99 18.95
C VAL A 72 43.85 19.79 18.37
N PHE A 73 43.63 20.99 18.90
CA PHE A 73 42.73 21.98 18.33
C PHE A 73 43.50 22.87 17.38
N LYS A 74 42.99 23.05 16.18
CA LYS A 74 43.41 24.08 15.23
C LYS A 74 42.26 25.06 15.08
N LEU A 75 42.32 26.16 15.81
CA LEU A 75 41.29 27.19 15.86
C LEU A 75 41.66 28.35 14.95
N VAL A 76 40.71 28.84 14.17
CA VAL A 76 40.92 30.01 13.29
C VAL A 76 40.41 31.26 14.02
N LYS A 77 41.29 32.25 14.22
CA LYS A 77 40.93 33.52 14.88
C LYS A 77 39.93 34.29 14.01
N LYS A 78 38.92 34.90 14.63
CA LYS A 78 37.98 35.79 13.91
C LYS A 78 38.66 37.11 13.55
N ASP A 79 39.42 37.67 14.48
CA ASP A 79 40.20 38.88 14.32
C ASP A 79 41.70 38.51 14.37
N PRO A 80 42.49 38.74 13.30
CA PRO A 80 43.92 38.44 13.29
C PRO A 80 44.68 39.28 14.32
N GLY A 81 45.50 38.63 15.15
CA GLY A 81 46.25 39.31 16.22
C GLY A 81 46.87 38.32 17.21
N ILE A 82 47.97 38.72 17.85
CA ILE A 82 48.71 37.93 18.84
C ILE A 82 47.96 37.97 20.18
N TRP A 83 47.71 36.81 20.79
CA TRP A 83 47.05 36.69 22.08
C TRP A 83 48.09 36.70 23.20
N THR A 84 48.03 37.68 24.11
CA THR A 84 48.96 37.74 25.27
C THR A 84 48.66 36.66 26.31
N GLN A 85 47.46 36.09 26.27
CA GLN A 85 46.98 35.02 27.14
C GLN A 85 45.96 34.16 26.39
N LEU A 86 45.92 32.85 26.68
CA LEU A 86 44.93 31.94 26.08
C LEU A 86 43.53 32.14 26.68
N ALA A 87 43.48 32.38 28.00
CA ALA A 87 42.25 32.54 28.75
C ALA A 87 41.89 34.02 28.95
N ALA A 88 40.59 34.35 28.93
CA ALA A 88 40.13 35.70 29.30
C ALA A 88 40.47 36.02 30.79
N SER A 89 40.82 37.27 31.09
CA SER A 89 41.34 37.72 32.40
C SER A 89 40.37 37.62 33.59
N ASP A 90 39.13 37.20 33.36
CA ASP A 90 38.05 37.18 34.37
C ASP A 90 38.04 35.88 35.22
N ALA A 91 39.16 35.16 35.28
CA ALA A 91 39.30 33.84 35.91
C ALA A 91 39.05 33.80 37.45
N GLY A 92 38.68 34.92 38.08
CA GLY A 92 38.42 35.02 39.52
C GLY A 92 36.96 34.78 39.93
N ASP A 93 35.99 35.12 39.08
CA ASP A 93 34.56 35.08 39.44
C ASP A 93 33.86 33.84 38.87
N LYS A 94 33.85 32.77 39.68
CA LYS A 94 33.25 31.47 39.33
C LYS A 94 31.79 31.56 38.83
N LYS A 95 31.01 32.54 39.29
CA LYS A 95 29.62 32.76 38.86
C LYS A 95 29.51 33.34 37.44
N ALA A 96 30.32 34.36 37.13
CA ALA A 96 30.31 35.00 35.82
C ALA A 96 30.80 34.05 34.71
N MET A 97 31.73 33.15 35.05
CA MET A 97 32.22 32.11 34.13
C MET A 97 31.12 31.09 33.78
N ILE A 98 30.32 30.67 34.77
CA ILE A 98 29.21 29.72 34.56
C ILE A 98 28.12 30.35 33.68
N GLU A 99 27.76 31.61 33.92
CA GLU A 99 26.73 32.32 33.14
C GLU A 99 27.17 32.53 31.67
N LYS A 100 28.42 32.94 31.44
CA LYS A 100 28.99 33.04 30.08
C LYS A 100 28.98 31.69 29.38
N ARG A 101 29.33 30.61 30.08
CA ARG A 101 29.30 29.24 29.56
C ARG A 101 27.89 28.80 29.19
N GLU A 102 26.91 28.99 30.08
CA GLU A 102 25.52 28.61 29.82
C GLU A 102 24.98 29.32 28.58
N LYS A 103 25.30 30.61 28.44
CA LYS A 103 24.91 31.40 27.28
C LYS A 103 25.51 30.90 25.96
N GLU A 104 26.79 30.54 25.93
CA GLU A 104 27.41 30.04 24.70
C GLU A 104 26.95 28.60 24.36
N ILE A 105 26.68 27.77 25.38
CA ILE A 105 26.06 26.44 25.17
C ILE A 105 24.65 26.59 24.61
N GLU A 106 23.84 27.49 25.17
CA GLU A 106 22.47 27.76 24.71
C GLU A 106 22.46 28.24 23.26
N LYS A 107 23.35 29.18 22.91
CA LYS A 107 23.50 29.67 21.53
C LYS A 107 23.92 28.58 20.56
N ALA A 108 24.82 27.68 20.96
CA ALA A 108 25.21 26.52 20.15
C ALA A 108 24.03 25.54 19.96
N GLN A 109 23.24 25.30 21.00
CA GLN A 109 22.03 24.49 20.93
C GLN A 109 20.98 25.09 19.98
N GLN A 110 20.73 26.40 20.07
CA GLN A 110 19.81 27.12 19.19
C GLN A 110 20.24 27.01 17.72
N ARG A 111 21.51 27.25 17.41
CA ARG A 111 22.05 27.09 16.04
C ARG A 111 21.90 25.66 15.52
N ALA A 112 22.18 24.66 16.35
CA ALA A 112 22.01 23.26 15.96
C ALA A 112 20.54 22.90 15.71
N GLU A 113 19.62 23.44 16.51
CA GLU A 113 18.17 23.26 16.32
C GLU A 113 17.68 23.95 15.04
N GLU A 114 18.12 25.17 14.76
CA GLU A 114 17.83 25.91 13.52
C GLU A 114 18.33 25.15 12.29
N GLN A 115 19.56 24.63 12.33
CA GLN A 115 20.10 23.80 11.23
C GLN A 115 19.27 22.53 11.01
N LYS A 116 18.83 21.86 12.08
CA LYS A 116 17.93 20.70 11.99
C LYS A 116 16.58 21.07 11.37
N LYS A 117 15.99 22.19 11.81
CA LYS A 117 14.73 22.72 11.25
C LYS A 117 14.87 23.06 9.78
N ALA A 118 15.94 23.75 9.39
CA ALA A 118 16.23 24.10 8.01
C ALA A 118 16.44 22.86 7.12
N ALA A 119 17.15 21.84 7.61
CA ALA A 119 17.34 20.58 6.90
C ALA A 119 16.02 19.81 6.72
N ALA A 120 15.19 19.77 7.77
CA ALA A 120 13.86 19.16 7.71
C ALA A 120 12.95 19.90 6.72
N GLU A 121 12.99 21.24 6.71
CA GLU A 121 12.24 22.04 5.75
C GLU A 121 12.72 21.83 4.31
N ARG A 122 14.04 21.78 4.07
CA ARG A 122 14.60 21.47 2.75
C ARG A 122 14.11 20.11 2.25
N LYS A 123 14.17 19.08 3.10
CA LYS A 123 13.66 17.74 2.78
C LYS A 123 12.15 17.76 2.45
N ARG A 124 11.36 18.50 3.22
CA ARG A 124 9.92 18.68 2.98
C ARG A 124 9.66 19.38 1.64
N GLN A 125 10.46 20.39 1.29
CA GLN A 125 10.36 21.09 0.01
C GLN A 125 10.71 20.17 -1.17
N GLU A 126 11.78 19.38 -1.06
CA GLU A 126 12.17 18.39 -2.06
C GLU A 126 11.07 17.33 -2.28
N GLN A 127 10.49 16.80 -1.20
CA GLN A 127 9.36 15.86 -1.27
C GLN A 127 8.13 16.48 -1.95
N LYS A 128 7.79 17.71 -1.60
CA LYS A 128 6.66 18.43 -2.22
C LYS A 128 6.90 18.70 -3.70
N TYR A 129 8.13 19.05 -4.08
CA TYR A 129 8.51 19.25 -5.46
C TYR A 129 8.42 17.94 -6.26
N ALA A 130 8.97 16.85 -5.73
CA ALA A 130 8.91 15.53 -6.37
C ALA A 130 7.46 15.06 -6.59
N LEU A 131 6.60 15.20 -5.56
CA LEU A 131 5.18 14.87 -5.68
C LEU A 131 4.48 15.72 -6.74
N ARG A 132 4.77 17.03 -6.80
CA ARG A 132 4.18 17.94 -7.77
C ARG A 132 4.56 17.56 -9.20
N GLU A 133 5.82 17.22 -9.46
CA GLU A 133 6.24 16.74 -10.78
C GLU A 133 5.59 15.41 -11.14
N GLN A 134 5.45 14.49 -10.18
CA GLN A 134 4.75 13.22 -10.42
C GLN A 134 3.28 13.43 -10.81
N MET A 135 2.57 14.30 -10.08
CA MET A 135 1.18 14.65 -10.41
C MET A 135 1.07 15.31 -11.79
N ARG A 136 2.02 16.18 -12.15
CA ARG A 136 2.05 16.83 -13.47
C ARG A 136 2.20 15.80 -14.60
N LEU A 137 3.09 14.83 -14.45
CA LEU A 137 3.27 13.75 -15.44
C LEU A 137 2.01 12.88 -15.56
N GLU A 138 1.39 12.52 -14.44
CA GLU A 138 0.15 11.73 -14.44
C GLU A 138 -1.02 12.50 -15.08
N GLU A 139 -1.13 13.80 -14.84
CA GLU A 139 -2.16 14.65 -15.44
C GLU A 139 -1.96 14.79 -16.96
N GLU A 140 -0.71 14.95 -17.41
CA GLU A 140 -0.37 14.95 -18.84
C GLU A 140 -0.71 13.61 -19.52
N GLU A 141 -0.45 12.49 -18.84
CA GLU A 141 -0.81 11.15 -19.32
C GLU A 141 -2.33 10.95 -19.39
N ARG A 142 -3.06 11.32 -18.33
CA ARG A 142 -4.53 11.27 -18.32
C ARG A 142 -5.14 12.10 -19.45
N ARG A 143 -4.64 13.32 -19.66
CA ARG A 143 -5.09 14.19 -20.76
C ARG A 143 -4.80 13.58 -22.12
N ARG A 144 -3.64 12.92 -22.30
CA ARG A 144 -3.31 12.20 -23.53
C ARG A 144 -4.32 11.07 -23.81
N VAL A 145 -4.64 10.27 -22.79
CA VAL A 145 -5.63 9.19 -22.90
C VAL A 145 -7.02 9.73 -23.21
N GLU A 146 -7.44 10.82 -22.56
CA GLU A 146 -8.74 11.44 -22.80
C GLU A 146 -8.86 11.98 -24.23
N ASN A 147 -7.82 12.66 -24.72
CA ASN A 147 -7.77 13.14 -26.11
C ASN A 147 -7.82 11.97 -27.11
N ALA A 148 -7.13 10.86 -26.84
CA ALA A 148 -7.19 9.67 -27.68
C ALA A 148 -8.60 9.06 -27.72
N LYS A 149 -9.24 8.91 -26.54
CA LYS A 149 -10.64 8.44 -26.46
C LYS A 149 -11.61 9.34 -27.22
N LYS A 150 -11.42 10.65 -27.12
CA LYS A 150 -12.26 11.62 -27.84
C LYS A 150 -12.06 11.50 -29.35
N ALA A 151 -10.82 11.37 -29.81
CA ALA A 151 -10.51 11.18 -31.22
C ALA A 151 -11.10 9.87 -31.79
N GLU A 152 -10.96 8.75 -31.07
CA GLU A 152 -11.58 7.49 -31.47
C GLU A 152 -13.11 7.59 -31.52
N ARG A 153 -13.73 8.29 -30.55
CA ARG A 153 -15.17 8.52 -30.54
C ARG A 153 -15.63 9.37 -31.73
N GLU A 154 -14.88 10.42 -32.07
CA GLU A 154 -15.16 11.25 -33.25
C GLU A 154 -15.00 10.46 -34.54
N GLN A 155 -13.96 9.62 -34.68
CA GLN A 155 -13.78 8.72 -35.82
C GLN A 155 -14.92 7.71 -35.96
N ALA A 156 -15.35 7.08 -34.86
CA ALA A 156 -16.47 6.15 -34.88
C ALA A 156 -17.79 6.84 -35.25
N MET A 157 -18.00 8.10 -34.84
CA MET A 157 -19.18 8.87 -35.20
C MET A 157 -19.18 9.23 -36.70
N THR A 158 -18.05 9.67 -37.24
CA THR A 158 -17.96 9.99 -38.67
C THR A 158 -18.10 8.74 -39.53
N GLU A 159 -17.50 7.61 -39.13
CA GLU A 159 -17.70 6.32 -39.80
C GLU A 159 -19.18 5.91 -39.81
N LEU A 160 -19.87 6.03 -38.67
CA LEU A 160 -21.30 5.76 -38.57
C LEU A 160 -22.12 6.69 -39.49
N GLU A 161 -21.80 7.98 -39.55
CA GLU A 161 -22.45 8.94 -40.45
C GLU A 161 -22.22 8.58 -41.92
N THR A 162 -20.99 8.21 -42.30
CA THR A 162 -20.69 7.78 -43.67
C THR A 162 -21.40 6.49 -44.04
N TRP A 163 -21.48 5.52 -43.13
CA TRP A 163 -22.26 4.30 -43.32
C TRP A 163 -23.74 4.60 -43.54
N LYS A 164 -24.34 5.49 -42.74
CA LYS A 164 -25.74 5.92 -42.93
C LYS A 164 -25.95 6.58 -44.30
N GLN A 165 -25.04 7.44 -44.73
CA GLN A 165 -25.11 8.07 -46.05
C GLN A 165 -25.00 7.05 -47.18
N GLN A 166 -24.10 6.06 -47.06
CA GLN A 166 -23.98 4.96 -48.01
C GLN A 166 -25.25 4.10 -48.07
N GLN A 167 -25.89 3.82 -46.92
CA GLN A 167 -27.18 3.12 -46.88
C GLN A 167 -28.24 3.88 -47.67
N VAL A 168 -28.41 5.18 -47.38
CA VAL A 168 -29.36 6.05 -48.10
C VAL A 168 -29.05 6.10 -49.61
N GLN A 169 -27.78 6.27 -49.98
CA GLN A 169 -27.37 6.26 -51.39
C GLN A 169 -27.65 4.92 -52.08
N SER A 170 -27.42 3.80 -51.38
CA SER A 170 -27.73 2.46 -51.89
C SER A 170 -29.23 2.23 -52.06
N GLU A 171 -30.07 2.80 -51.18
CA GLU A 171 -31.52 2.77 -51.32
C GLU A 171 -31.99 3.61 -52.50
N ILE A 172 -31.38 4.77 -52.74
CA ILE A 172 -31.67 5.62 -53.91
C ILE A 172 -31.31 4.88 -55.20
N ILE A 173 -30.11 4.28 -55.29
CA ILE A 173 -29.68 3.50 -56.46
C ILE A 173 -30.63 2.32 -56.73
N LYS A 174 -31.05 1.58 -55.68
CA LYS A 174 -32.04 0.50 -55.81
C LYS A 174 -33.42 1.01 -56.29
N ARG A 175 -33.82 2.23 -55.91
CA ARG A 175 -35.06 2.86 -56.41
C ARG A 175 -34.94 3.26 -57.88
N ASP A 176 -33.80 3.77 -58.31
CA ASP A 176 -33.55 4.15 -59.71
C ASP A 176 -33.41 2.92 -60.63
N GLU A 177 -32.76 1.84 -60.19
CA GLU A 177 -32.71 0.57 -60.95
C GLU A 177 -34.11 -0.06 -61.15
N ASN A 178 -35.02 0.14 -60.20
CA ASN A 178 -36.42 -0.29 -60.32
C ASN A 178 -37.28 0.61 -61.22
N GLN A 179 -36.81 1.82 -61.57
CA GLN A 179 -37.52 2.69 -62.53
C GLN A 179 -37.06 2.46 -63.99
N VAL A 180 -35.91 1.83 -64.25
CA VAL A 180 -35.37 1.58 -65.60
C VAL A 180 -35.77 0.22 -66.20
N LYS A 181 -36.62 -0.57 -65.53
CA LYS A 181 -37.33 -1.70 -66.15
C LYS A 181 -38.83 -1.46 -66.15
N PRO A 182 -39.35 -0.79 -67.20
CA PRO A 182 -40.31 -1.49 -68.04
C PRO A 182 -40.29 -0.99 -69.50
N GLU A 183 -39.26 -1.30 -70.31
CA GLU A 183 -39.37 -1.06 -71.77
C GLU A 183 -38.30 -1.80 -72.59
N LYS A 184 -38.42 -3.14 -72.68
CA LYS A 184 -37.88 -3.98 -73.77
C LYS A 184 -38.22 -5.46 -73.50
N LEU A 185 -39.51 -5.76 -73.48
CA LEU A 185 -40.00 -7.14 -73.60
C LEU A 185 -41.01 -7.26 -74.75
N GLU A 186 -40.82 -6.53 -75.83
CA GLU A 186 -41.40 -6.84 -77.13
C GLU A 186 -40.35 -6.44 -78.17
N ARG A 187 -40.13 -7.30 -79.19
CA ARG A 187 -39.05 -7.24 -80.20
C ARG A 187 -37.72 -7.91 -79.84
N ARG A 188 -37.75 -9.23 -79.63
CA ARG A 188 -36.72 -10.12 -80.23
C ARG A 188 -37.06 -11.61 -80.15
N ASN A 189 -38.31 -11.98 -80.42
CA ASN A 189 -38.60 -13.33 -80.91
C ASN A 189 -38.73 -13.24 -82.43
N GLU A 190 -37.59 -13.18 -83.10
CA GLU A 190 -37.49 -13.55 -84.51
C GLU A 190 -36.02 -13.83 -84.82
N VAL A 191 -35.81 -14.96 -85.51
CA VAL A 191 -34.54 -15.51 -86.02
C VAL A 191 -33.69 -16.27 -85.00
N ALA A 192 -34.18 -17.48 -84.70
CA ALA A 192 -33.30 -18.63 -84.54
C ALA A 192 -32.82 -19.11 -85.93
N LYS A 193 -31.61 -19.70 -85.94
CA LYS A 193 -30.94 -20.47 -87.00
C LYS A 193 -30.04 -19.70 -87.96
N GLU A 194 -28.73 -19.90 -87.78
CA GLU A 194 -27.85 -20.62 -88.69
C GLU A 194 -26.60 -21.01 -87.86
N GLU A 195 -26.35 -22.32 -87.69
CA GLU A 195 -25.32 -23.10 -88.41
C GLU A 195 -23.91 -22.50 -88.20
N GLY A 196 -22.88 -23.20 -87.74
CA GLY A 196 -22.65 -24.61 -87.50
C GLY A 196 -21.13 -24.84 -87.56
N GLN A 197 -20.62 -25.81 -86.77
CA GLN A 197 -19.35 -26.53 -86.97
C GLN A 197 -18.02 -25.73 -86.83
N LYS A 198 -16.89 -26.23 -86.32
CA LYS A 198 -16.46 -27.50 -85.68
C LYS A 198 -15.02 -27.28 -85.17
N LEU A 199 -14.71 -27.85 -83.99
CA LEU A 199 -13.47 -28.57 -83.60
C LEU A 199 -12.12 -27.79 -83.42
N PRO A 200 -11.06 -28.41 -82.83
CA PRO A 200 -10.74 -28.48 -81.40
C PRO A 200 -9.31 -27.96 -81.11
N VAL A 201 -8.78 -27.86 -79.89
CA VAL A 201 -8.00 -28.87 -79.14
C VAL A 201 -7.39 -28.09 -77.95
N SER A 202 -7.72 -28.44 -76.69
CA SER A 202 -6.83 -29.00 -75.64
C SER A 202 -5.55 -28.20 -75.35
N ALA A 203 -5.14 -27.90 -74.12
CA ALA A 203 -5.33 -28.55 -72.83
C ALA A 203 -5.03 -27.53 -71.71
N HIS A 204 -5.76 -27.53 -70.59
CA HIS A 204 -5.30 -27.95 -69.25
C HIS A 204 -5.91 -26.89 -68.29
N THR A 205 -6.51 -27.17 -67.13
CA THR A 205 -6.65 -28.36 -66.29
C THR A 205 -7.89 -28.16 -65.39
N ALA A 206 -8.60 -29.27 -65.14
CA ALA A 206 -9.70 -29.58 -64.19
C ALA A 206 -10.20 -28.46 -63.24
N GLN A 207 -11.46 -28.00 -63.31
CA GLN A 207 -12.74 -28.62 -62.87
C GLN A 207 -12.76 -28.96 -61.36
N LYS A 208 -13.79 -28.62 -60.54
CA LYS A 208 -15.16 -28.19 -60.83
C LYS A 208 -15.79 -27.49 -59.61
N ILE A 209 -16.68 -26.57 -59.93
CA ILE A 209 -17.52 -25.70 -59.09
C ILE A 209 -18.87 -26.38 -58.78
N GLU A 210 -19.25 -26.34 -57.50
CA GLU A 210 -20.58 -26.04 -56.91
C GLU A 210 -21.88 -26.78 -57.39
N PRO A 211 -23.12 -26.27 -57.14
CA PRO A 211 -23.98 -26.62 -55.99
C PRO A 211 -25.43 -26.94 -56.46
N ALA A 212 -26.41 -26.96 -55.53
CA ALA A 212 -27.66 -26.17 -55.58
C ALA A 212 -28.81 -26.82 -54.78
N LYS A 213 -29.54 -26.02 -53.99
CA LYS A 213 -30.90 -25.54 -54.31
C LYS A 213 -31.54 -24.78 -53.13
N LYS A 214 -32.25 -23.70 -53.48
CA LYS A 214 -33.03 -22.75 -52.65
C LYS A 214 -34.37 -23.31 -52.18
N LYS A 215 -34.95 -22.70 -51.13
CA LYS A 215 -36.38 -22.33 -51.04
C LYS A 215 -36.60 -21.15 -50.08
N GLU A 216 -37.48 -20.23 -50.46
CA GLU A 216 -37.95 -19.06 -49.68
C GLU A 216 -39.24 -19.39 -48.90
N GLN A 217 -39.44 -18.77 -47.74
CA GLN A 217 -40.47 -17.72 -47.50
C GLN A 217 -40.74 -17.46 -45.99
N THR A 218 -40.85 -16.16 -45.68
CA THR A 218 -41.81 -15.48 -44.78
C THR A 218 -41.18 -14.62 -43.67
N ALA A 219 -41.54 -13.34 -43.69
CA ALA A 219 -41.18 -12.35 -42.68
C ALA A 219 -42.26 -12.27 -41.59
N LYS A 220 -41.85 -12.36 -40.32
CA LYS A 220 -42.49 -11.66 -39.20
C LYS A 220 -41.44 -11.12 -38.26
N SER A 221 -41.66 -9.88 -37.88
CA SER A 221 -40.90 -9.07 -36.93
C SER A 221 -41.14 -9.51 -35.48
N LYS A 222 -40.08 -9.48 -34.66
CA LYS A 222 -39.97 -8.85 -33.33
C LYS A 222 -38.91 -9.56 -32.46
N LEU A 223 -37.82 -8.82 -32.21
CA LEU A 223 -37.22 -8.57 -30.89
C LEU A 223 -36.76 -9.76 -30.01
N SER A 224 -35.47 -10.13 -30.10
CA SER A 224 -34.57 -10.48 -28.98
C SER A 224 -33.15 -10.65 -29.53
N MET A 225 -32.13 -10.07 -28.88
CA MET A 225 -30.72 -10.11 -29.33
C MET A 225 -29.94 -11.29 -28.73
N PHE A 226 -30.63 -12.17 -27.98
CA PHE A 226 -30.07 -13.33 -27.32
C PHE A 226 -31.17 -14.39 -27.21
N ASP A 227 -31.26 -15.27 -28.20
CA ASP A 227 -31.95 -16.56 -28.07
C ASP A 227 -31.14 -17.59 -28.88
N ASP A 228 -31.00 -18.77 -28.29
CA ASP A 228 -29.97 -19.78 -28.51
C ASP A 228 -29.92 -20.41 -29.91
N ASP A 229 -28.79 -20.24 -30.62
CA ASP A 229 -28.38 -21.07 -31.75
C ASP A 229 -27.59 -22.30 -31.24
N ASP A 230 -28.28 -23.24 -30.61
CA ASP A 230 -27.75 -24.53 -30.14
C ASP A 230 -27.42 -25.51 -31.30
N ALA A 231 -27.53 -25.07 -32.56
CA ALA A 231 -27.55 -25.97 -33.72
C ALA A 231 -26.21 -26.15 -34.45
N ASN A 232 -25.10 -25.55 -33.98
CA ASN A 232 -23.79 -25.82 -34.60
C ASN A 232 -22.60 -25.71 -33.65
N ILE A 233 -22.72 -26.28 -32.45
CA ILE A 233 -21.55 -26.56 -31.60
C ILE A 233 -21.03 -27.95 -31.99
N PRO A 234 -19.78 -28.10 -32.48
CA PRO A 234 -19.23 -29.42 -32.79
C PRO A 234 -19.22 -30.29 -31.53
N ALA A 235 -19.69 -31.54 -31.65
CA ALA A 235 -19.82 -32.45 -30.52
C ALA A 235 -18.50 -32.59 -29.74
N ILE A 236 -18.58 -32.45 -28.41
CA ILE A 236 -17.45 -32.62 -27.49
C ILE A 236 -16.84 -34.00 -27.71
N ARG A 237 -15.52 -34.05 -27.98
CA ARG A 237 -14.80 -35.31 -28.17
C ARG A 237 -14.94 -36.20 -26.93
N SER A 238 -15.21 -37.49 -27.12
CA SER A 238 -15.35 -38.43 -26.01
C SER A 238 -14.06 -38.54 -25.19
N LYS A 239 -14.19 -38.52 -23.85
CA LYS A 239 -13.07 -38.74 -22.92
C LYS A 239 -12.48 -40.14 -23.10
N GLY A 240 -11.25 -40.21 -23.61
CA GLY A 240 -10.45 -41.44 -23.64
C GLY A 240 -9.49 -41.46 -22.47
N LYS A 241 -9.43 -42.57 -21.71
CA LYS A 241 -8.39 -42.79 -20.70
C LYS A 241 -7.16 -43.32 -21.42
N ILE A 242 -6.17 -42.47 -21.63
CA ILE A 242 -4.85 -42.89 -22.12
C ILE A 242 -4.09 -43.41 -20.91
N GLU A 243 -3.86 -44.72 -20.84
CA GLU A 243 -2.97 -45.29 -19.84
C GLU A 243 -1.52 -45.10 -20.30
N VAL A 244 -0.95 -43.99 -19.88
CA VAL A 244 0.48 -43.70 -20.06
C VAL A 244 1.23 -44.47 -18.99
N SER A 245 1.82 -45.61 -19.37
CA SER A 245 2.80 -46.30 -18.53
C SER A 245 4.15 -45.60 -18.68
N PHE A 246 4.49 -44.75 -17.71
CA PHE A 246 5.83 -44.19 -17.63
C PHE A 246 6.81 -45.29 -17.21
N THR A 247 7.88 -45.46 -17.98
CA THR A 247 9.04 -46.25 -17.55
C THR A 247 9.48 -45.73 -16.18
N PRO A 248 9.57 -46.59 -15.14
CA PRO A 248 9.98 -46.13 -13.82
C PRO A 248 11.36 -45.51 -13.93
N ARG A 249 11.46 -44.23 -13.58
CA ARG A 249 12.72 -43.48 -13.58
C ARG A 249 13.64 -44.11 -12.54
N VAL A 250 14.63 -44.85 -13.00
CA VAL A 250 15.65 -45.52 -12.16
C VAL A 250 16.62 -44.51 -11.54
N PHE A 251 16.57 -43.25 -11.97
CA PHE A 251 17.33 -42.16 -11.39
C PHE A 251 16.41 -40.99 -11.02
N PRO A 252 16.38 -40.56 -9.73
CA PRO A 252 15.76 -39.31 -9.38
C PRO A 252 16.60 -38.19 -10.01
N THR A 253 16.07 -37.53 -11.04
CA THR A 253 16.52 -36.18 -11.39
C THR A 253 16.44 -35.37 -10.10
N PRO A 254 17.49 -34.63 -9.69
CA PRO A 254 17.39 -33.77 -8.53
C PRO A 254 16.16 -32.90 -8.72
N VAL A 255 15.15 -33.11 -7.88
CA VAL A 255 14.05 -32.16 -7.76
C VAL A 255 14.77 -30.85 -7.51
N ARG A 256 14.55 -29.82 -8.33
CA ARG A 256 15.00 -28.47 -8.01
C ARG A 256 14.55 -28.26 -6.58
N GLU A 257 15.50 -28.33 -5.65
CA GLU A 257 15.24 -28.41 -4.22
C GLU A 257 14.23 -27.31 -3.93
N SER A 258 13.10 -27.71 -3.35
CA SER A 258 11.95 -26.85 -3.13
C SER A 258 12.38 -25.72 -2.17
N LYS A 259 13.02 -24.69 -2.73
CA LYS A 259 13.36 -23.44 -2.04
C LYS A 259 12.12 -22.63 -1.67
N LEU A 260 10.92 -23.13 -1.93
CA LEU A 260 9.66 -22.49 -1.50
C LEU A 260 9.69 -22.12 -0.02
N HIS A 261 10.20 -22.99 0.86
CA HIS A 261 10.30 -22.66 2.27
C HIS A 261 11.30 -21.54 2.54
N GLU A 262 12.47 -21.58 1.92
CA GLU A 262 13.49 -20.52 2.03
C GLU A 262 13.00 -19.20 1.42
N GLU A 263 12.26 -19.25 0.32
CA GLU A 263 11.63 -18.11 -0.36
C GLU A 263 10.52 -17.50 0.48
N GLU A 264 9.65 -18.32 1.10
CA GLU A 264 8.63 -17.87 2.04
C GLU A 264 9.23 -17.25 3.30
N GLU A 265 10.30 -17.85 3.84
CA GLU A 265 11.03 -17.29 4.97
C GLU A 265 11.72 -15.97 4.61
N TRP A 266 12.32 -15.89 3.42
CA TRP A 266 12.93 -14.66 2.93
C TRP A 266 11.89 -13.55 2.75
N LEU A 267 10.73 -13.88 2.16
CA LEU A 267 9.63 -12.94 1.99
C LEU A 267 9.07 -12.49 3.35
N LYS A 268 8.92 -13.42 4.31
CA LYS A 268 8.56 -13.10 5.71
C LYS A 268 9.57 -12.15 6.34
N LYS A 269 10.87 -12.46 6.27
CA LYS A 269 11.95 -11.61 6.80
C LYS A 269 11.94 -10.23 6.17
N GLN A 270 11.70 -10.13 4.86
CA GLN A 270 11.62 -8.84 4.18
C GLN A 270 10.37 -8.05 4.59
N THR A 271 9.21 -8.70 4.71
CA THR A 271 7.99 -8.04 5.22
C THR A 271 8.13 -7.62 6.67
N GLU A 272 8.80 -8.41 7.51
CA GLU A 272 9.09 -8.09 8.90
C GLU A 272 10.08 -6.93 9.01
N ALA A 273 11.13 -6.91 8.18
CA ALA A 273 12.08 -5.79 8.10
C ALA A 273 11.42 -4.50 7.60
N MET A 274 10.53 -4.56 6.60
CA MET A 274 9.76 -3.40 6.14
C MET A 274 8.79 -2.92 7.23
N ARG A 275 8.13 -3.84 7.92
CA ARG A 275 7.24 -3.51 9.05
C ARG A 275 8.02 -2.85 10.18
N ALA A 276 9.20 -3.37 10.52
CA ALA A 276 10.08 -2.78 11.53
C ALA A 276 10.57 -1.38 11.11
N ALA A 277 10.94 -1.19 9.84
CA ALA A 277 11.37 0.10 9.31
C ALA A 277 10.24 1.14 9.24
N GLU A 278 8.98 0.72 9.00
CA GLU A 278 7.81 1.61 9.03
C GLU A 278 7.37 1.95 10.47
N ILE A 279 7.65 1.07 11.44
CA ILE A 279 7.41 1.32 12.87
C ILE A 279 8.41 2.34 13.43
N ASP A 280 9.62 2.43 12.87
CA ASP A 280 10.69 3.31 13.31
C ASP A 280 10.63 4.69 12.62
N ASP A 281 9.47 5.37 12.69
CA ASP A 281 9.41 6.80 12.37
C ASP A 281 10.11 7.56 13.51
N PRO A 282 11.27 8.22 13.27
CA PRO A 282 12.00 8.95 14.31
C PRO A 282 11.24 10.15 14.87
N ASN A 283 10.06 10.49 14.32
CA ASN A 283 9.20 11.56 14.82
C ASN A 283 8.09 11.09 15.78
N LEU A 284 7.93 9.78 16.01
CA LEU A 284 6.90 9.26 16.91
C LEU A 284 7.36 9.39 18.37
N SER A 285 6.56 10.05 19.20
CA SER A 285 6.87 10.26 20.63
C SER A 285 7.00 8.91 21.36
N GLU A 286 7.82 8.83 22.42
CA GLU A 286 7.97 7.60 23.21
C GLU A 286 6.62 7.06 23.74
N GLU A 287 5.67 7.96 24.01
CA GLU A 287 4.31 7.62 24.43
C GLU A 287 3.49 6.94 23.32
N GLU A 288 3.71 7.33 22.06
CA GLU A 288 3.01 6.78 20.89
C GLU A 288 3.53 5.39 20.50
N LYS A 289 4.64 4.96 21.10
CA LYS A 289 5.15 3.57 20.99
C LYS A 289 4.47 2.63 21.98
N ASN A 290 3.75 3.14 22.99
CA ASN A 290 3.08 2.31 23.98
C ASN A 290 1.72 1.80 23.46
N PRO A 291 1.51 0.48 23.32
CA PRO A 291 0.25 -0.09 22.82
C PRO A 291 -0.95 0.21 23.74
N LEU A 292 -0.74 0.35 25.05
CA LEU A 292 -1.83 0.70 25.99
C LEU A 292 -2.29 2.15 25.78
N TRP A 293 -1.37 3.07 25.56
CA TRP A 293 -1.71 4.46 25.30
C TRP A 293 -2.48 4.60 23.97
N LEU A 294 -2.03 3.90 22.91
CA LEU A 294 -2.74 3.87 21.63
C LEU A 294 -4.14 3.26 21.75
N LYS A 295 -4.30 2.24 22.60
CA LYS A 295 -5.62 1.67 22.93
C LYS A 295 -6.51 2.72 23.58
N GLU A 296 -6.03 3.41 24.63
CA GLU A 296 -6.79 4.44 25.34
C GLU A 296 -7.17 5.61 24.42
N LYS A 297 -6.26 6.01 23.53
CA LYS A 297 -6.51 7.00 22.48
C LYS A 297 -7.62 6.53 21.53
N GLY A 298 -7.58 5.26 21.11
CA GLY A 298 -8.63 4.64 20.30
C GLY A 298 -9.99 4.58 21.02
N ASP A 299 -9.99 4.23 22.30
CA ASP A 299 -11.18 4.23 23.16
C ASP A 299 -11.76 5.65 23.28
N GLY A 300 -10.89 6.67 23.37
CA GLY A 300 -11.27 8.09 23.35
C GLY A 300 -11.96 8.48 22.04
N PHE A 301 -11.36 8.17 20.89
CA PHE A 301 -11.97 8.46 19.59
C PHE A 301 -13.30 7.73 19.38
N TYR A 302 -13.41 6.48 19.83
CA TYR A 302 -14.64 5.71 19.77
C TYR A 302 -15.75 6.36 20.59
N LYS A 303 -15.45 6.82 21.81
CA LYS A 303 -16.40 7.55 22.66
C LYS A 303 -16.83 8.89 22.06
N SER A 304 -15.91 9.58 21.37
CA SER A 304 -16.21 10.81 20.63
C SER A 304 -17.02 10.58 19.34
N GLY A 305 -17.33 9.33 18.99
CA GLY A 305 -18.07 8.97 17.77
C GLY A 305 -17.21 8.99 16.49
N ASN A 306 -15.91 9.28 16.58
CA ASN A 306 -15.02 9.22 15.43
C ASN A 306 -14.47 7.80 15.24
N VAL A 307 -15.28 6.96 14.59
CA VAL A 307 -15.00 5.54 14.43
C VAL A 307 -13.79 5.28 13.51
N LEU A 308 -13.61 6.09 12.46
CA LEU A 308 -12.49 5.93 11.52
C LEU A 308 -11.14 6.22 12.20
N ALA A 309 -11.06 7.29 12.99
CA ALA A 309 -9.85 7.59 13.77
C ALA A 309 -9.56 6.50 14.80
N ALA A 310 -10.60 5.93 15.44
CA ALA A 310 -10.44 4.80 16.35
C ALA A 310 -9.85 3.57 15.66
N VAL A 311 -10.34 3.21 14.45
CA VAL A 311 -9.77 2.10 13.65
C VAL A 311 -8.29 2.31 13.37
N ASN A 312 -7.89 3.53 13.03
CA ASN A 312 -6.49 3.86 12.77
C ASN A 312 -5.64 3.72 14.04
N ALA A 313 -6.11 4.26 15.17
CA ALA A 313 -5.42 4.16 16.46
C ALA A 313 -5.24 2.70 16.90
N TYR A 314 -6.29 1.87 16.80
CA TYR A 314 -6.19 0.44 17.11
C TYR A 314 -5.29 -0.31 16.12
N SER A 315 -5.29 0.07 14.85
CA SER A 315 -4.42 -0.55 13.86
C SER A 315 -2.95 -0.25 14.13
N GLN A 316 -2.63 0.97 14.59
CA GLN A 316 -1.29 1.30 15.08
C GLN A 316 -0.96 0.53 16.35
N ALA A 317 -1.90 0.42 17.30
CA ALA A 317 -1.68 -0.37 18.52
C ALA A 317 -1.37 -1.84 18.22
N ILE A 318 -2.05 -2.43 17.23
CA ILE A 318 -1.82 -3.82 16.78
C ILE A 318 -0.47 -3.97 16.08
N ARG A 319 0.03 -2.93 15.41
CA ARG A 319 1.38 -2.94 14.83
C ARG A 319 2.45 -2.98 15.92
N MET A 320 2.23 -2.27 17.03
CA MET A 320 3.15 -2.26 18.18
C MET A 320 3.06 -3.56 18.99
N ASP A 321 1.85 -3.99 19.36
CA ASP A 321 1.61 -5.25 20.05
C ASP A 321 0.46 -6.04 19.39
N SER A 322 0.85 -7.09 18.68
CA SER A 322 -0.09 -7.98 17.99
C SER A 322 -0.70 -9.06 18.88
N LYS A 323 -0.28 -9.16 20.16
CA LYS A 323 -0.71 -10.22 21.09
C LYS A 323 -1.85 -9.80 22.01
N MET A 324 -2.29 -8.54 21.97
CA MET A 324 -3.38 -8.05 22.82
C MET A 324 -4.77 -8.31 22.18
N PRO A 325 -5.62 -9.21 22.74
CA PRO A 325 -6.91 -9.54 22.16
C PRO A 325 -7.92 -8.38 22.20
N ALA A 326 -7.79 -7.50 23.19
CA ALA A 326 -8.68 -6.35 23.38
C ALA A 326 -8.64 -5.39 22.18
N LEU A 327 -7.48 -5.22 21.54
CA LEU A 327 -7.31 -4.34 20.38
C LEU A 327 -8.12 -4.81 19.19
N TYR A 328 -8.02 -6.10 18.84
CA TYR A 328 -8.80 -6.70 17.77
C TYR A 328 -10.29 -6.66 18.07
N SER A 329 -10.67 -6.94 19.32
CA SER A 329 -12.08 -6.92 19.72
C SER A 329 -12.69 -5.51 19.63
N ASN A 330 -11.95 -4.47 20.02
CA ASN A 330 -12.39 -3.07 19.92
C ASN A 330 -12.41 -2.59 18.47
N ARG A 331 -11.39 -2.95 17.66
CA ARG A 331 -11.37 -2.63 16.23
C ARG A 331 -12.52 -3.31 15.47
N ALA A 332 -12.88 -4.56 15.82
CA ALA A 332 -14.05 -5.25 15.28
C ALA A 332 -15.35 -4.50 15.57
N ALA A 333 -15.51 -3.94 16.77
CA ALA A 333 -16.67 -3.11 17.11
C ALA A 333 -16.74 -1.84 16.24
N CYS A 334 -15.60 -1.19 15.99
CA CYS A 334 -15.53 -0.06 15.06
C CYS A 334 -15.88 -0.48 13.63
N HIS A 335 -15.39 -1.63 13.16
CA HIS A 335 -15.72 -2.15 11.84
C HIS A 335 -17.20 -2.49 11.68
N LEU A 336 -17.86 -3.03 12.71
CA LEU A 336 -19.30 -3.23 12.74
C LEU A 336 -20.07 -1.92 12.57
N GLN A 337 -19.65 -0.85 13.25
CA GLN A 337 -20.28 0.47 13.12
C GLN A 337 -20.13 1.07 11.72
N ILE A 338 -18.98 0.85 11.05
CA ILE A 338 -18.74 1.31 9.67
C ILE A 338 -19.36 0.36 8.63
N ARG A 339 -20.01 -0.74 9.05
CA ARG A 339 -20.57 -1.80 8.18
C ARG A 339 -19.52 -2.56 7.36
N ASN A 340 -18.27 -2.60 7.85
CA ASN A 340 -17.19 -3.39 7.29
C ASN A 340 -17.20 -4.81 7.88
N PHE A 341 -18.23 -5.60 7.55
CA PHE A 341 -18.52 -6.87 8.22
C PHE A 341 -17.44 -7.94 8.02
N HIS A 342 -16.82 -8.04 6.84
CA HIS A 342 -15.72 -8.99 6.61
C HIS A 342 -14.52 -8.74 7.55
N LYS A 343 -14.08 -7.48 7.68
CA LYS A 343 -12.95 -7.13 8.57
C LYS A 343 -13.33 -7.33 10.03
N ALA A 344 -14.56 -7.04 10.41
CA ALA A 344 -15.05 -7.28 11.77
C ALA A 344 -15.04 -8.77 12.14
N ALA A 345 -15.46 -9.65 11.21
CA ALA A 345 -15.41 -11.10 11.41
C ALA A 345 -13.96 -11.63 11.52
N GLN A 346 -13.04 -11.10 10.69
CA GLN A 346 -11.62 -11.43 10.74
C GLN A 346 -10.98 -11.02 12.08
N ASP A 347 -11.19 -9.78 12.51
CA ASP A 347 -10.66 -9.27 13.78
C ASP A 347 -11.23 -10.02 14.98
N SER A 348 -12.52 -10.35 14.95
CA SER A 348 -13.16 -11.14 16.02
C SER A 348 -12.61 -12.56 16.07
N SER A 349 -12.32 -13.18 14.91
CA SER A 349 -11.67 -14.49 14.84
C SER A 349 -10.26 -14.44 15.42
N ARG A 350 -9.48 -13.42 15.06
CA ARG A 350 -8.13 -13.24 15.61
C ARG A 350 -8.15 -13.00 17.11
N ALA A 351 -9.13 -12.25 17.62
CA ALA A 351 -9.32 -12.07 19.05
C ALA A 351 -9.60 -13.40 19.76
N LEU A 352 -10.44 -14.28 19.19
CA LEU A 352 -10.74 -15.60 19.75
C LEU A 352 -9.53 -16.54 19.75
N GLU A 353 -8.72 -16.52 18.68
CA GLU A 353 -7.45 -17.27 18.63
C GLU A 353 -6.51 -16.88 19.78
N LEU A 354 -6.35 -15.57 20.03
CA LEU A 354 -5.51 -15.05 21.11
C LEU A 354 -6.10 -15.30 22.52
N LEU A 355 -7.39 -15.60 22.63
CA LEU A 355 -8.07 -15.92 23.88
C LEU A 355 -8.07 -17.43 24.19
N THR A 356 -7.23 -18.20 23.50
CA THR A 356 -6.99 -19.62 23.77
C THR A 356 -5.79 -19.78 24.71
N PRO A 357 -5.87 -20.57 25.80
CA PRO A 357 -6.96 -21.46 26.20
C PRO A 357 -8.16 -20.76 26.85
N PRO A 358 -9.36 -21.37 26.80
CA PRO A 358 -10.57 -20.82 27.41
C PRO A 358 -10.47 -20.85 28.94
N VAL A 359 -10.32 -19.69 29.57
CA VAL A 359 -10.27 -19.54 31.03
C VAL A 359 -11.45 -18.71 31.55
N PRO A 360 -11.87 -18.85 32.82
CA PRO A 360 -12.95 -18.02 33.38
C PRO A 360 -12.64 -16.52 33.33
N ALA A 361 -11.37 -16.13 33.53
CA ALA A 361 -10.94 -14.73 33.50
C ALA A 361 -11.15 -14.04 32.13
N ASN A 362 -11.08 -14.81 31.04
CA ASN A 362 -11.25 -14.30 29.68
C ASN A 362 -12.62 -14.61 29.07
N ALA A 363 -13.52 -15.23 29.85
CA ALA A 363 -14.87 -15.61 29.43
C ALA A 363 -15.66 -14.42 28.87
N ALA A 364 -15.65 -13.28 29.57
CA ALA A 364 -16.35 -12.06 29.12
C ALA A 364 -15.81 -11.53 27.78
N ALA A 365 -14.48 -11.58 27.57
CA ALA A 365 -13.86 -11.15 26.32
C ALA A 365 -14.18 -12.12 25.17
N ARG A 366 -14.17 -13.43 25.44
CA ARG A 366 -14.56 -14.47 24.46
C ARG A 366 -16.03 -14.33 24.06
N CYS A 367 -16.93 -14.14 25.02
CA CYS A 367 -18.34 -13.90 24.75
C CYS A 367 -18.53 -12.69 23.83
N LYS A 368 -17.90 -11.54 24.14
CA LYS A 368 -17.94 -10.36 23.25
C LYS A 368 -17.40 -10.62 21.85
N ALA A 369 -16.32 -11.39 21.71
CA ALA A 369 -15.74 -11.71 20.42
C ALA A 369 -16.65 -12.65 19.59
N HIS A 370 -17.27 -13.67 20.22
CA HIS A 370 -18.28 -14.51 19.57
C HIS A 370 -19.49 -13.69 19.11
N VAL A 371 -20.03 -12.82 19.97
CA VAL A 371 -21.15 -11.94 19.59
C VAL A 371 -20.78 -11.06 18.39
N ARG A 372 -19.62 -10.39 18.43
CA ARG A 372 -19.18 -9.52 17.32
C ARG A 372 -18.97 -10.29 16.03
N ARG A 373 -18.41 -11.50 16.09
CA ARG A 373 -18.26 -12.36 14.91
C ARG A 373 -19.62 -12.82 14.39
N GLY A 374 -20.50 -13.31 15.26
CA GLY A 374 -21.85 -13.75 14.93
C GLY A 374 -22.67 -12.63 14.29
N THR A 375 -22.68 -11.43 14.88
CA THR A 375 -23.34 -10.25 14.29
C THR A 375 -22.77 -9.93 12.91
N SER A 376 -21.44 -9.97 12.75
CA SER A 376 -20.79 -9.71 11.45
C SER A 376 -21.22 -10.75 10.40
N LEU A 377 -21.28 -12.03 10.77
CA LEU A 377 -21.70 -13.12 9.88
C LEU A 377 -23.17 -13.03 9.50
N CYS A 378 -24.06 -12.72 10.45
CA CYS A 378 -25.49 -12.50 10.15
C CYS A 378 -25.70 -11.29 9.23
N GLN A 379 -24.88 -10.24 9.34
CA GLN A 379 -24.92 -9.10 8.40
C GLN A 379 -24.37 -9.44 7.01
N LEU A 380 -23.61 -10.52 6.90
CA LEU A 380 -23.13 -11.10 5.64
C LEU A 380 -24.06 -12.22 5.14
N GLU A 381 -25.25 -12.37 5.73
CA GLU A 381 -26.24 -13.40 5.40
C GLU A 381 -25.78 -14.86 5.67
N MET A 382 -24.65 -15.02 6.38
CA MET A 382 -24.15 -16.29 6.88
C MET A 382 -24.81 -16.62 8.24
N TYR A 383 -26.12 -16.84 8.22
CA TYR A 383 -26.93 -16.98 9.44
C TYR A 383 -26.62 -18.25 10.24
N VAL A 384 -26.25 -19.35 9.58
CA VAL A 384 -25.96 -20.63 10.24
C VAL A 384 -24.70 -20.51 11.08
N GLU A 385 -23.62 -20.02 10.50
CA GLU A 385 -22.35 -19.76 11.19
C GLU A 385 -22.51 -18.69 12.26
N GLY A 386 -23.30 -17.65 11.98
CA GLY A 386 -23.67 -16.63 12.95
C GLY A 386 -24.37 -17.23 14.17
N LEU A 387 -25.37 -18.10 13.96
CA LEU A 387 -26.08 -18.78 15.04
C LEU A 387 -25.14 -19.63 15.90
N MET A 388 -24.20 -20.35 15.29
CA MET A 388 -23.20 -21.13 16.03
C MET A 388 -22.37 -20.26 16.98
N ASP A 389 -22.00 -19.05 16.55
CA ASP A 389 -21.29 -18.09 17.41
C ASP A 389 -22.17 -17.54 18.54
N TYR A 390 -23.43 -17.24 18.27
CA TYR A 390 -24.39 -16.83 19.32
C TYR A 390 -24.63 -17.96 20.34
N GLU A 391 -24.74 -19.21 19.90
CA GLU A 391 -24.84 -20.37 20.78
C GLU A 391 -23.57 -20.56 21.62
N ALA A 392 -22.39 -20.37 21.03
CA ALA A 392 -21.13 -20.40 21.75
C ALA A 392 -21.05 -19.29 22.82
N ALA A 393 -21.54 -18.09 22.50
CA ALA A 393 -21.66 -17.00 23.47
C ALA A 393 -22.66 -17.34 24.60
N LEU A 394 -23.81 -17.97 24.28
CA LEU A 394 -24.82 -18.39 25.28
C LEU A 394 -24.29 -19.47 26.22
N LYS A 395 -23.41 -20.35 25.75
CA LYS A 395 -22.72 -21.33 26.62
C LYS A 395 -21.80 -20.65 27.64
N ILE A 396 -21.27 -19.48 27.31
CA ILE A 396 -20.39 -18.70 28.21
C ILE A 396 -21.21 -17.84 29.17
N ASP A 397 -22.24 -17.16 28.68
CA ASP A 397 -23.15 -16.33 29.48
C ASP A 397 -24.62 -16.73 29.26
N PRO A 398 -25.11 -17.79 29.93
CA PRO A 398 -26.47 -18.29 29.74
C PRO A 398 -27.56 -17.37 30.28
N LYS A 399 -27.20 -16.39 31.13
CA LYS A 399 -28.17 -15.51 31.80
C LYS A 399 -28.55 -14.30 30.96
N ASN A 400 -27.86 -14.07 29.84
CA ASN A 400 -28.08 -12.90 29.01
C ASN A 400 -29.30 -13.08 28.11
N GLU A 401 -30.43 -12.48 28.51
CA GLU A 401 -31.69 -12.54 27.78
C GLU A 401 -31.59 -11.91 26.37
N THR A 402 -30.84 -10.82 26.22
CA THR A 402 -30.68 -10.15 24.91
C THR A 402 -30.00 -11.07 23.89
N LEU A 403 -29.00 -11.83 24.34
CA LEU A 403 -28.30 -12.80 23.51
C LEU A 403 -29.20 -13.96 23.11
N ALA A 404 -30.06 -14.42 24.03
CA ALA A 404 -31.03 -15.47 23.76
C ALA A 404 -32.09 -15.03 22.74
N GLN A 405 -32.60 -13.80 22.88
CA GLN A 405 -33.53 -13.19 21.93
C GLN A 405 -32.91 -13.01 20.54
N ASP A 406 -31.65 -12.57 20.46
CA ASP A 406 -30.93 -12.44 19.20
C ASP A 406 -30.71 -13.80 18.52
N ALA A 407 -30.33 -14.83 19.28
CA ALA A 407 -30.19 -16.19 18.76
C ALA A 407 -31.52 -16.74 18.23
N GLU A 408 -32.62 -16.52 18.96
CA GLU A 408 -33.96 -16.94 18.53
C GLU A 408 -34.41 -16.21 17.25
N ARG A 409 -34.14 -14.91 17.15
CA ARG A 409 -34.40 -14.14 15.92
C ARG A 409 -33.65 -14.74 14.72
N ILE A 410 -32.39 -15.13 14.91
CA ILE A 410 -31.60 -15.77 13.84
C ILE A 410 -32.18 -17.14 13.48
N ARG A 411 -32.63 -17.95 14.45
CA ARG A 411 -33.32 -19.23 14.17
C ARG A 411 -34.56 -19.04 13.32
N GLN A 412 -35.38 -18.03 13.62
CA GLN A 412 -36.58 -17.72 12.85
C GLN A 412 -36.26 -17.29 11.41
N ILE A 413 -35.20 -16.50 11.20
CA ILE A 413 -34.74 -16.13 9.86
C ILE A 413 -34.33 -17.37 9.06
N ILE A 414 -33.60 -18.30 9.68
CA ILE A 414 -33.18 -19.55 9.03
C ILE A 414 -34.41 -20.40 8.64
N GLN A 415 -35.36 -20.59 9.57
CA GLN A 415 -36.59 -21.35 9.33
C GLN A 415 -37.50 -20.71 8.25
N GLY A 416 -37.60 -19.37 8.26
CA GLY A 416 -38.36 -18.61 7.27
C GLY A 416 -37.71 -18.60 5.89
N SER A 417 -36.38 -18.67 5.81
CA SER A 417 -35.65 -18.80 4.54
C SER A 417 -35.80 -20.18 3.92
N THR A 418 -35.88 -21.25 4.73
CA THR A 418 -36.12 -22.61 4.22
C THR A 418 -37.54 -22.78 3.68
N GLY A 419 -38.55 -22.16 4.30
CA GLY A 419 -39.95 -22.26 3.85
C GLY A 419 -40.29 -21.53 2.54
N LYS A 420 -39.40 -20.67 2.02
CA LYS A 420 -39.59 -19.97 0.74
C LYS A 420 -39.04 -20.74 -0.46
N ASN A 421 -38.05 -21.61 -0.28
CA ASN A 421 -37.47 -22.37 -1.38
C ASN A 421 -38.24 -23.67 -1.71
N ASP A 422 -39.08 -24.15 -0.79
CA ASP A 422 -39.81 -25.41 -0.98
C ASP A 422 -41.16 -25.23 -1.71
N ASN A 423 -41.70 -24.00 -1.79
CA ASN A 423 -42.98 -23.73 -2.47
C ASN A 423 -42.84 -23.50 -3.99
N ASP A 424 -41.69 -23.05 -4.50
CA ASP A 424 -41.49 -22.84 -5.94
C ASP A 424 -41.10 -24.14 -6.68
N ALA A 425 -40.73 -25.20 -5.97
CA ALA A 425 -40.34 -26.48 -6.56
C ALA A 425 -41.51 -27.46 -6.77
N LEU A 426 -42.69 -27.17 -6.22
CA LEU A 426 -43.87 -28.06 -6.28
C LEU A 426 -44.97 -27.59 -7.25
N GLU A 427 -44.86 -26.40 -7.84
CA GLU A 427 -45.88 -25.84 -8.75
C GLU A 427 -45.54 -26.00 -10.24
N SER A 428 -44.56 -26.85 -10.59
CA SER A 428 -44.13 -27.12 -11.97
C SER A 428 -44.36 -28.56 -12.46
N LEU A 429 -45.17 -29.35 -11.74
CA LEU A 429 -45.39 -30.77 -12.05
C LEU A 429 -46.86 -31.25 -11.95
N ASP A 430 -47.85 -30.37 -12.17
CA ASP A 430 -49.24 -30.79 -12.41
C ASP A 430 -49.83 -30.17 -13.69
#